data_AF-D6PJ79-F1
#
_entry.id   AF-D6PJ79-F1
#
_cell.length_a   1.000
_cell.length_b   1.000
_cell.length_c   1.000
_cell.angle_alpha   90.00
_cell.angle_beta   90.00
_cell.angle_gamma   90.00
#
_symmetry.space_group_name_H-M   'P 1'
#
loop_
_entity.id
_entity.type
_entity.pdbx_description
1 polymer ?
#
loop_
_entity_poly.entity_id
_entity_poly.type
_entity_poly.pdbx_seq_one_letter_code
_entity_poly.pdbx_strand_id
1 'polypeptide(L)'
;MTDRVMTVSFHKYGDMFFPGTGGLRDIGINSGKYYSVNVPLNDGIDDKSFVDLFKFVMQDVMDSFQPGAIVLQCGADSLAGDRIGCFNLSLKGHAECVSFMKSFAKPILVTGGGGYTKSNVARCWANETATLLGKQLAEHIPPHENYYEYYADAGYKLKAHAPVWIENLNTPSYLNQVKEQVRQNLKSLTFAPSVEFSEAPPAVLVPELDESDLNPDERYGGSLGQDSVVISKEEFYD
;
A
#
# COMPACT_ATOMS: atom_id res chain seq x y z
N MET A 1 -17.00 1.13 11.53
CA MET A 1 -15.74 0.37 11.43
C MET A 1 -16.04 -1.10 11.68
N THR A 2 -15.21 -2.01 11.19
CA THR A 2 -15.40 -3.47 11.24
C THR A 2 -14.11 -4.14 11.73
N ASP A 3 -14.24 -5.34 12.29
CA ASP A 3 -13.18 -6.27 12.68
C ASP A 3 -12.72 -7.18 11.52
N ARG A 4 -13.42 -7.18 10.39
CA ARG A 4 -13.06 -8.01 9.23
C ARG A 4 -11.95 -7.40 8.36
N VAL A 5 -11.69 -6.12 8.52
CA VAL A 5 -10.65 -5.39 7.79
C VAL A 5 -9.82 -4.62 8.80
N MET A 6 -8.53 -4.96 8.88
CA MET A 6 -7.56 -4.17 9.62
C MET A 6 -6.87 -3.19 8.67
N THR A 7 -6.82 -1.93 9.06
CA THR A 7 -6.05 -0.91 8.36
C THR A 7 -4.77 -0.62 9.12
N VAL A 8 -3.62 -0.71 8.46
CA VAL A 8 -2.32 -0.33 9.03
C VAL A 8 -1.73 0.79 8.19
N SER A 9 -1.37 1.91 8.83
CA SER A 9 -0.84 3.08 8.12
C SER A 9 0.43 3.61 8.78
N PHE A 10 1.46 3.84 7.97
CA PHE A 10 2.70 4.52 8.35
C PHE A 10 2.74 5.85 7.63
N HIS A 11 2.79 6.96 8.36
CA HIS A 11 2.63 8.29 7.75
C HIS A 11 3.24 9.40 8.59
N LYS A 12 3.58 10.51 7.92
CA LYS A 12 3.90 11.79 8.55
C LYS A 12 2.69 12.28 9.34
N TYR A 13 2.87 12.65 10.60
CA TYR A 13 1.81 13.17 11.46
C TYR A 13 2.28 14.38 12.26
N GLY A 14 1.38 15.34 12.50
CA GLY A 14 1.70 16.62 13.16
C GLY A 14 1.86 17.78 12.18
N ASP A 15 2.14 18.98 12.70
CA ASP A 15 2.41 20.21 11.93
C ASP A 15 1.36 20.57 10.87
N MET A 16 0.08 20.26 11.13
CA MET A 16 -1.02 20.43 10.17
C MET A 16 -0.81 19.69 8.84
N PHE A 17 0.05 18.66 8.81
CA PHE A 17 0.25 17.83 7.64
C PHE A 17 -1.05 17.12 7.27
N PHE A 18 -1.44 17.21 6.00
CA PHE A 18 -2.67 16.60 5.51
C PHE A 18 -2.64 15.07 5.71
N PRO A 19 -3.75 14.43 6.12
CA PRO A 19 -5.09 15.00 6.37
C PRO A 19 -5.35 15.47 7.81
N GLY A 20 -4.35 15.42 8.70
CA GLY A 20 -4.49 15.77 10.11
C GLY A 20 -5.10 14.68 11.00
N THR A 21 -5.23 13.45 10.50
CA THR A 21 -5.73 12.26 11.22
C THR A 21 -4.66 11.18 11.31
N GLY A 22 -4.94 10.05 12.00
CA GLY A 22 -3.97 8.94 12.12
C GLY A 22 -3.02 9.07 13.32
N GLY A 23 -3.42 9.80 14.36
CA GLY A 23 -2.63 9.83 15.59
C GLY A 23 -2.55 8.45 16.26
N LEU A 24 -1.56 8.25 17.13
CA LEU A 24 -1.32 6.96 17.82
C LEU A 24 -2.52 6.44 18.64
N ARG A 25 -3.45 7.34 19.03
CA ARG A 25 -4.67 7.02 19.77
C ARG A 25 -5.87 6.70 18.87
N ASP A 26 -5.74 6.91 17.56
CA ASP A 26 -6.76 6.57 16.58
C ASP A 26 -6.75 5.06 16.32
N ILE A 27 -7.43 4.33 17.20
CA ILE A 27 -7.45 2.86 17.20
C ILE A 27 -8.78 2.29 16.69
N GLY A 28 -9.61 3.14 16.08
CA GLY A 28 -10.95 2.79 15.67
C GLY A 28 -11.98 2.73 16.80
N ILE A 29 -13.23 2.45 16.43
CA ILE A 29 -14.41 2.52 17.31
C ILE A 29 -15.33 1.30 17.14
N ASN A 30 -16.14 1.03 18.17
CA ASN A 30 -17.10 -0.07 18.21
C ASN A 30 -16.43 -1.41 17.87
N SER A 31 -17.00 -2.22 16.99
CA SER A 31 -16.43 -3.52 16.57
C SER A 31 -15.07 -3.39 15.88
N GLY A 32 -14.74 -2.23 15.30
CA GLY A 32 -13.43 -1.99 14.68
C GLY A 32 -12.38 -1.42 15.62
N LYS A 33 -12.65 -1.33 16.93
CA LYS A 33 -11.66 -0.90 17.92
C LYS A 33 -10.49 -1.91 17.95
N TYR A 34 -9.27 -1.40 17.92
CA TYR A 34 -7.99 -2.12 17.74
C TYR A 34 -7.72 -2.65 16.33
N TYR A 35 -8.67 -2.53 15.38
CA TYR A 35 -8.48 -2.89 13.97
C TYR A 35 -8.03 -1.72 13.09
N SER A 36 -7.82 -0.54 13.67
CA SER A 36 -7.12 0.57 13.01
C SER A 36 -5.78 0.77 13.70
N VAL A 37 -4.69 0.48 12.99
CA VAL A 37 -3.32 0.63 13.47
C VAL A 37 -2.68 1.80 12.75
N ASN A 38 -2.34 2.84 13.51
CA ASN A 38 -1.67 4.02 12.99
C ASN A 38 -0.26 4.15 13.57
N VAL A 39 0.71 4.40 12.69
CA VAL A 39 2.13 4.56 12.99
C VAL A 39 2.54 5.99 12.57
N PRO A 40 2.29 6.99 13.43
CA PRO A 40 2.67 8.37 13.14
C PRO A 40 4.19 8.53 13.21
N LEU A 41 4.74 9.32 12.29
CA LEU A 41 6.17 9.57 12.13
C LEU A 41 6.46 11.06 11.93
N ASN A 42 7.68 11.46 12.28
CA ASN A 42 8.24 12.78 12.02
C ASN A 42 9.05 12.79 10.72
N ASP A 43 9.52 13.96 10.31
CA ASP A 43 10.28 14.18 9.09
C ASP A 43 11.58 13.35 9.05
N GLY A 44 12.02 13.08 7.82
CA GLY A 44 13.36 12.59 7.53
C GLY A 44 13.63 11.15 7.95
N ILE A 45 12.60 10.33 8.21
CA ILE A 45 12.82 8.92 8.53
C ILE A 45 13.63 8.24 7.43
N ASP A 46 14.71 7.57 7.84
CA ASP A 46 15.62 6.85 6.95
C ASP A 46 15.22 5.39 6.73
N ASP A 47 15.83 4.75 5.73
CA ASP A 47 15.61 3.34 5.38
C ASP A 47 15.72 2.41 6.59
N LYS A 48 16.77 2.59 7.42
CA LYS A 48 17.03 1.68 8.54
C LYS A 48 15.91 1.77 9.57
N SER A 49 15.59 2.98 9.99
CA SER A 49 14.58 3.27 11.00
C SER A 49 13.19 2.85 10.54
N PHE A 50 12.85 3.15 9.28
CA PHE A 50 11.56 2.79 8.71
C PHE A 50 11.40 1.29 8.54
N VAL A 51 12.36 0.59 7.93
CA VAL A 51 12.28 -0.86 7.71
C VAL A 51 12.25 -1.62 9.03
N ASP A 52 13.08 -1.25 10.01
CA ASP A 52 13.10 -1.90 11.33
C ASP A 52 11.78 -1.69 12.09
N LEU A 53 11.13 -0.54 11.91
CA LEU A 53 9.81 -0.26 12.48
C LEU A 53 8.70 -1.02 11.74
N PHE A 54 8.71 -0.96 10.40
CA PHE A 54 7.73 -1.60 9.53
C PHE A 54 7.69 -3.10 9.78
N LYS A 55 8.85 -3.78 9.74
CA LYS A 55 8.93 -5.23 9.96
C LYS A 55 8.42 -5.62 11.34
N PHE A 56 8.77 -4.86 12.39
CA PHE A 56 8.31 -5.11 13.74
C PHE A 56 6.78 -5.02 13.84
N VAL A 57 6.19 -3.92 13.36
CA VAL A 57 4.75 -3.70 13.45
C VAL A 57 4.00 -4.70 12.59
N MET A 58 4.44 -4.90 11.34
CA MET A 58 3.77 -5.80 10.41
C MET A 58 3.89 -7.27 10.84
N GLN A 59 4.98 -7.68 11.48
CA GLN A 59 5.07 -9.02 12.07
C GLN A 59 4.00 -9.21 13.15
N ASP A 60 3.92 -8.29 14.13
CA ASP A 60 2.91 -8.35 15.19
C ASP A 60 1.48 -8.33 14.62
N VAL A 61 1.23 -7.56 13.55
CA VAL A 61 -0.06 -7.52 12.83
C VAL A 61 -0.36 -8.88 12.18
N MET A 62 0.59 -9.45 11.44
CA MET A 62 0.36 -10.73 10.74
C MET A 62 0.10 -11.86 11.73
N ASP A 63 0.78 -11.86 12.88
CA ASP A 63 0.60 -12.86 13.93
C ASP A 63 -0.75 -12.70 14.67
N SER A 64 -1.20 -11.46 14.89
CA SER A 64 -2.42 -11.17 15.66
C SER A 64 -3.69 -11.17 14.81
N PHE A 65 -3.68 -10.51 13.66
CA PHE A 65 -4.84 -10.36 12.79
C PHE A 65 -5.06 -11.56 11.88
N GLN A 66 -3.97 -12.24 11.48
CA GLN A 66 -3.99 -13.41 10.60
C GLN A 66 -4.82 -13.22 9.31
N PRO A 67 -4.48 -12.23 8.47
CA PRO A 67 -5.28 -11.92 7.30
C PRO A 67 -5.34 -13.09 6.30
N GLY A 68 -6.50 -13.23 5.65
CA GLY A 68 -6.70 -14.13 4.51
C GLY A 68 -6.13 -13.57 3.21
N ALA A 69 -6.11 -12.24 3.05
CA ALA A 69 -5.54 -11.53 1.90
C ALA A 69 -4.96 -10.17 2.34
N ILE A 70 -4.04 -9.64 1.54
CA ILE A 70 -3.33 -8.39 1.81
C ILE A 70 -3.60 -7.41 0.66
N VAL A 71 -3.93 -6.16 0.98
CA VAL A 71 -3.87 -5.04 0.04
C VAL A 71 -2.73 -4.13 0.49
N LEU A 72 -1.69 -4.03 -0.32
CA LEU A 72 -0.50 -3.23 -0.04
C LEU A 72 -0.48 -2.00 -0.95
N GLN A 73 -0.65 -0.83 -0.35
CA GLN A 73 -0.57 0.46 -1.03
C GLN A 73 0.88 0.96 -1.00
N CYS A 74 1.50 1.08 -2.18
CA CYS A 74 2.90 1.44 -2.38
C CYS A 74 3.05 2.92 -2.79
N GLY A 75 2.64 3.82 -1.89
CA GLY A 75 2.80 5.27 -2.08
C GLY A 75 4.28 5.64 -2.21
N ALA A 76 4.65 6.23 -3.34
CA ALA A 76 6.00 6.63 -3.67
C ALA A 76 6.33 8.07 -3.20
N ASP A 77 5.40 8.76 -2.58
CA ASP A 77 5.63 10.06 -1.93
C ASP A 77 6.42 9.95 -0.62
N SER A 78 6.60 8.74 -0.08
CA SER A 78 7.52 8.47 1.03
C SER A 78 9.01 8.46 0.63
N LEU A 79 9.33 8.55 -0.67
CA LEU A 79 10.70 8.56 -1.16
C LEU A 79 11.40 9.89 -0.90
N ALA A 80 12.71 9.82 -0.72
CA ALA A 80 13.57 10.99 -0.65
C ALA A 80 13.46 11.85 -1.91
N GLY A 81 13.30 13.16 -1.74
CA GLY A 81 13.18 14.12 -2.84
C GLY A 81 11.81 14.10 -3.55
N ASP A 82 10.78 13.54 -2.91
CA ASP A 82 9.40 13.81 -3.33
C ASP A 82 9.04 15.31 -3.18
N ARG A 83 8.10 15.80 -3.99
CA ARG A 83 7.70 17.23 -3.97
C ARG A 83 6.82 17.60 -2.77
N ILE A 84 6.11 16.64 -2.19
CA ILE A 84 5.16 16.85 -1.10
C ILE A 84 5.60 16.08 0.15
N GLY A 85 6.11 14.87 -0.03
CA GLY A 85 6.61 14.04 1.05
C GLY A 85 7.88 14.58 1.69
N CYS A 86 8.04 14.29 2.98
CA CYS A 86 9.14 14.76 3.82
C CYS A 86 9.92 13.61 4.47
N PHE A 87 9.82 12.40 3.92
CA PHE A 87 10.62 11.24 4.33
C PHE A 87 11.91 11.14 3.51
N ASN A 88 12.80 10.23 3.93
CA ASN A 88 14.11 10.04 3.32
C ASN A 88 14.35 8.57 2.91
N LEU A 89 13.31 7.93 2.34
CA LEU A 89 13.42 6.54 1.90
C LEU A 89 14.06 6.42 0.51
N SER A 90 14.89 5.40 0.35
CA SER A 90 15.40 4.99 -0.95
C SER A 90 14.46 3.98 -1.63
N LEU A 91 14.66 3.77 -2.93
CA LEU A 91 13.98 2.69 -3.68
C LEU A 91 14.21 1.31 -3.05
N LYS A 92 15.37 1.12 -2.39
CA LYS A 92 15.70 -0.15 -1.74
C LYS A 92 14.95 -0.30 -0.42
N GLY A 93 14.93 0.74 0.42
CA GLY A 93 14.21 0.70 1.69
C GLY A 93 12.70 0.50 1.48
N HIS A 94 12.15 1.19 0.49
CA HIS A 94 10.75 1.06 0.11
C HIS A 94 10.42 -0.35 -0.42
N ALA A 95 11.21 -0.89 -1.36
CA ALA A 95 11.03 -2.25 -1.87
C ALA A 95 11.27 -3.36 -0.83
N GLU A 96 12.04 -3.10 0.23
CA GLU A 96 12.22 -4.04 1.34
C GLU A 96 10.90 -4.29 2.09
N CYS A 97 10.02 -3.28 2.19
CA CYS A 97 8.68 -3.44 2.76
C CYS A 97 7.81 -4.36 1.88
N VAL A 98 7.85 -4.19 0.55
CA VAL A 98 7.15 -5.08 -0.39
C VAL A 98 7.67 -6.50 -0.30
N SER A 99 9.00 -6.68 -0.29
CA SER A 99 9.65 -7.98 -0.12
C SER A 99 9.22 -8.67 1.17
N PHE A 100 9.19 -7.93 2.28
CA PHE A 100 8.76 -8.43 3.58
C PHE A 100 7.30 -8.89 3.55
N MET A 101 6.39 -8.07 3.03
CA MET A 101 4.97 -8.45 2.94
C MET A 101 4.74 -9.66 2.03
N LYS A 102 5.47 -9.74 0.90
CA LYS A 102 5.43 -10.91 0.01
C LYS A 102 5.87 -12.20 0.73
N SER A 103 6.81 -12.11 1.66
CA SER A 103 7.36 -13.28 2.37
C SER A 103 6.35 -14.06 3.21
N PHE A 104 5.23 -13.44 3.59
CA PHE A 104 4.14 -14.11 4.33
C PHE A 104 3.30 -15.07 3.47
N ALA A 105 3.53 -15.11 2.15
CA ALA A 105 2.88 -16.05 1.22
C ALA A 105 1.33 -16.02 1.29
N LYS A 106 0.76 -14.83 1.41
CA LYS A 106 -0.69 -14.58 1.32
C LYS A 106 -1.05 -14.03 -0.07
N PRO A 107 -2.29 -14.23 -0.56
CA PRO A 107 -2.82 -13.47 -1.69
C PRO A 107 -2.60 -11.98 -1.44
N ILE A 108 -1.92 -11.30 -2.36
CA ILE A 108 -1.55 -9.89 -2.22
C ILE A 108 -1.95 -9.10 -3.47
N LEU A 109 -2.70 -8.02 -3.26
CA LEU A 109 -2.94 -6.98 -4.25
C LEU A 109 -2.01 -5.80 -3.94
N VAL A 110 -1.16 -5.45 -4.89
CA VAL A 110 -0.25 -4.31 -4.76
C VAL A 110 -0.79 -3.16 -5.61
N THR A 111 -0.95 -1.99 -5.00
CA THR A 111 -1.46 -0.78 -5.66
C THR A 111 -0.44 0.36 -5.57
N GLY A 112 -0.54 1.32 -6.49
CA GLY A 112 0.27 2.55 -6.42
C GLY A 112 -0.29 3.53 -5.38
N GLY A 113 -0.27 4.82 -5.69
CA GLY A 113 -0.90 5.89 -4.89
C GLY A 113 -0.14 7.21 -5.04
N GLY A 114 0.11 7.90 -3.93
CA GLY A 114 0.86 9.17 -3.93
C GLY A 114 2.27 9.04 -4.52
N GLY A 115 2.81 10.14 -5.02
CA GLY A 115 4.11 10.20 -5.68
C GLY A 115 4.18 11.36 -6.66
N TYR A 116 4.95 12.39 -6.31
CA TYR A 116 4.87 13.70 -6.96
C TYR A 116 6.17 14.10 -7.66
N THR A 117 7.24 13.33 -7.49
CA THR A 117 8.43 13.33 -8.37
C THR A 117 8.35 12.18 -9.37
N LYS A 118 7.72 12.41 -10.54
CA LYS A 118 7.32 11.38 -11.52
C LYS A 118 8.42 10.38 -11.90
N SER A 119 9.65 10.83 -12.12
CA SER A 119 10.76 9.94 -12.48
C SER A 119 11.13 8.99 -11.35
N ASN A 120 11.02 9.42 -10.09
CA ASN A 120 11.23 8.57 -8.92
C ASN A 120 10.08 7.58 -8.71
N VAL A 121 8.83 7.99 -8.99
CA VAL A 121 7.68 7.07 -8.98
C VAL A 121 7.88 5.93 -9.97
N ALA A 122 8.26 6.24 -11.21
CA ALA A 122 8.52 5.23 -12.23
C ALA A 122 9.67 4.27 -11.83
N ARG A 123 10.79 4.81 -11.30
CA ARG A 123 11.90 4.01 -10.78
C ARG A 123 11.46 3.10 -9.62
N CYS A 124 10.62 3.61 -8.72
CA CYS A 124 10.12 2.88 -7.55
C CYS A 124 9.26 1.70 -7.95
N TRP A 125 8.17 1.95 -8.67
CA TRP A 125 7.23 0.90 -9.03
C TRP A 125 7.84 -0.13 -9.99
N ALA A 126 8.78 0.28 -10.86
CA ALA A 126 9.56 -0.67 -11.64
C ALA A 126 10.43 -1.59 -10.75
N ASN A 127 11.12 -1.01 -9.76
CA ASN A 127 11.95 -1.76 -8.81
C ASN A 127 11.10 -2.70 -7.93
N GLU A 128 9.96 -2.24 -7.42
CA GLU A 128 9.02 -3.07 -6.65
C GLU A 128 8.43 -4.20 -7.48
N THR A 129 8.08 -3.94 -8.75
CA THR A 129 7.63 -4.98 -9.68
C THR A 129 8.69 -6.06 -9.87
N ALA A 130 9.96 -5.66 -10.02
CA ALA A 130 11.06 -6.60 -10.09
C ALA A 130 11.22 -7.41 -8.78
N THR A 131 11.09 -6.76 -7.62
CA THR A 131 11.08 -7.43 -6.31
C THR A 131 9.97 -8.48 -6.21
N LEU A 132 8.75 -8.13 -6.64
CA LEU A 132 7.61 -9.05 -6.68
C LEU A 132 7.88 -10.25 -7.61
N LEU A 133 8.57 -10.04 -8.72
CA LEU A 133 8.96 -11.10 -9.67
C LEU A 133 10.25 -11.86 -9.26
N GLY A 134 10.91 -11.47 -8.16
CA GLY A 134 12.21 -12.04 -7.78
C GLY A 134 13.32 -11.77 -8.80
N LYS A 135 13.24 -10.62 -9.49
CA LYS A 135 14.20 -10.18 -10.50
C LYS A 135 15.04 -9.03 -9.96
N GLN A 136 16.26 -8.89 -10.48
CA GLN A 136 17.10 -7.72 -10.27
C GLN A 136 17.12 -6.91 -11.56
N LEU A 137 16.88 -5.60 -11.44
CA LEU A 137 16.99 -4.68 -12.56
C LEU A 137 18.44 -4.21 -12.74
N ALA A 138 18.79 -3.89 -13.99
CA ALA A 138 20.06 -3.25 -14.29
C ALA A 138 20.14 -1.85 -13.66
N GLU A 139 21.36 -1.39 -13.37
CA GLU A 139 21.58 -0.03 -12.86
C GLU A 139 21.16 1.03 -13.86
N HIS A 140 21.39 0.79 -15.16
CA HIS A 140 21.04 1.71 -16.22
C HIS A 140 19.64 1.43 -16.76
N ILE A 141 18.87 2.50 -16.92
CA ILE A 141 17.54 2.46 -17.52
C ILE A 141 17.71 2.17 -19.02
N PRO A 142 16.96 1.22 -19.58
CA PRO A 142 17.02 0.93 -21.01
C PRO A 142 16.61 2.17 -21.85
N PRO A 143 17.32 2.47 -22.95
CA PRO A 143 16.89 3.50 -23.89
C PRO A 143 15.48 3.22 -24.42
N HIS A 144 14.64 4.26 -24.48
CA HIS A 144 13.26 4.19 -24.99
C HIS A 144 12.80 5.54 -25.53
N GLU A 145 11.82 5.54 -26.43
CA GLU A 145 11.54 6.72 -27.28
C GLU A 145 10.89 7.90 -26.54
N ASN A 146 9.96 7.63 -25.62
CA ASN A 146 9.06 8.69 -25.13
C ASN A 146 9.54 9.42 -23.86
N TYR A 147 10.22 8.72 -22.96
CA TYR A 147 10.47 9.23 -21.59
C TYR A 147 11.92 9.07 -21.13
N TYR A 148 12.85 8.65 -21.99
CA TYR A 148 14.22 8.35 -21.57
C TYR A 148 14.97 9.59 -21.05
N GLU A 149 14.73 10.74 -21.68
CA GLU A 149 15.32 12.03 -21.28
C GLU A 149 14.89 12.50 -19.88
N TYR A 150 13.79 11.97 -19.32
CA TYR A 150 13.36 12.30 -17.94
C TYR A 150 14.32 11.78 -16.87
N TYR A 151 15.25 10.90 -17.26
CA TYR A 151 16.22 10.29 -16.35
C TYR A 151 17.63 10.85 -16.51
N ALA A 152 17.83 11.83 -17.39
CA ALA A 152 19.13 12.45 -17.67
C ALA A 152 19.75 13.11 -16.42
N ASP A 153 18.90 13.64 -15.53
CA ASP A 153 19.27 14.28 -14.26
C ASP A 153 20.06 13.36 -13.31
N ALA A 154 19.77 12.06 -13.36
CA ALA A 154 20.45 11.03 -12.58
C ALA A 154 21.38 10.15 -13.43
N GLY A 155 21.79 10.63 -14.61
CA GLY A 155 22.68 9.90 -15.52
C GLY A 155 22.07 8.60 -16.07
N TYR A 156 20.76 8.59 -16.30
CA TYR A 156 20.00 7.44 -16.80
C TYR A 156 20.08 6.21 -15.88
N LYS A 157 20.28 6.43 -14.58
CA LYS A 157 20.33 5.38 -13.58
C LYS A 157 18.97 5.15 -12.93
N LEU A 158 18.73 3.88 -12.58
CA LEU A 158 17.58 3.46 -11.78
C LEU A 158 17.67 4.06 -10.37
N LYS A 159 18.85 4.08 -9.76
CA LYS A 159 19.09 4.71 -8.46
C LYS A 159 19.47 6.16 -8.67
N ALA A 160 18.59 7.07 -8.29
CA ALA A 160 18.92 8.49 -8.19
C ALA A 160 19.50 8.78 -6.80
N HIS A 161 20.52 9.63 -6.74
CA HIS A 161 21.00 10.17 -5.47
C HIS A 161 19.95 11.15 -4.93
N ALA A 162 19.57 11.01 -3.66
CA ALA A 162 18.74 11.99 -3.00
C ALA A 162 19.51 13.33 -2.96
N PRO A 163 18.98 14.41 -3.57
CA PRO A 163 19.72 15.67 -3.66
C PRO A 163 19.74 16.45 -2.35
N VAL A 164 18.94 16.07 -1.35
CA VAL A 164 18.72 16.85 -0.13
C VAL A 164 18.98 16.00 1.10
N TRP A 165 19.90 16.47 1.95
CA TRP A 165 20.05 15.96 3.30
C TRP A 165 18.88 16.47 4.15
N ILE A 166 18.12 15.55 4.73
CA ILE A 166 17.03 15.84 5.67
C ILE A 166 17.41 15.20 7.01
N GLU A 167 17.34 15.97 8.09
CA GLU A 167 17.56 15.45 9.44
C GLU A 167 16.45 14.45 9.83
N ASN A 168 16.83 13.29 10.36
CA ASN A 168 15.86 12.32 10.84
C ASN A 168 15.37 12.73 12.25
N LEU A 169 14.14 13.26 12.32
CA LEU A 169 13.50 13.70 13.57
C LEU A 169 12.86 12.55 14.36
N ASN A 170 13.05 11.30 13.93
CA ASN A 170 12.49 10.11 14.56
C ASN A 170 13.53 9.48 15.49
N THR A 171 13.64 10.03 16.71
CA THR A 171 14.59 9.50 17.69
C THR A 171 14.30 8.01 18.02
N PRO A 172 15.33 7.20 18.35
CA PRO A 172 15.11 5.81 18.74
C PRO A 172 14.12 5.64 19.91
N SER A 173 14.16 6.57 20.88
CA SER A 173 13.20 6.59 22.00
C SER A 173 11.77 6.78 21.53
N TYR A 174 11.53 7.72 20.62
CA TYR A 174 10.20 7.94 20.03
C TYR A 174 9.70 6.71 19.27
N LEU A 175 10.55 6.14 18.40
CA LEU A 175 10.19 4.95 17.63
C LEU A 175 9.87 3.74 18.53
N ASN A 176 10.61 3.58 19.63
CA ASN A 176 10.33 2.52 20.61
C ASN A 176 9.00 2.74 21.33
N GLN A 177 8.66 3.98 21.70
CA GLN A 177 7.35 4.29 22.29
C GLN A 177 6.20 3.95 21.33
N VAL A 178 6.35 4.29 20.04
CA VAL A 178 5.36 3.93 19.00
C VAL A 178 5.24 2.42 18.87
N LYS A 179 6.36 1.69 18.79
CA LYS A 179 6.39 0.22 18.74
C LYS A 179 5.65 -0.42 19.91
N GLU A 180 5.98 0.00 21.13
CA GLU A 180 5.38 -0.54 22.34
C GLU A 180 3.89 -0.27 22.41
N GLN A 181 3.44 0.94 22.07
CA GLN A 181 2.03 1.28 22.08
C GLN A 181 1.24 0.48 21.04
N VAL A 182 1.76 0.34 19.81
CA VAL A 182 1.14 -0.47 18.76
C VAL A 182 1.03 -1.93 19.21
N ARG A 183 2.11 -2.51 19.74
CA ARG A 183 2.09 -3.88 20.28
C ARG A 183 1.08 -4.05 21.40
N GLN A 184 0.97 -3.09 22.32
CA GLN A 184 -0.02 -3.14 23.40
C GLN A 184 -1.45 -3.10 22.85
N ASN A 185 -1.71 -2.29 21.83
CA ASN A 185 -3.01 -2.26 21.16
C ASN A 185 -3.33 -3.61 20.50
N LEU A 186 -2.36 -4.21 19.81
CA LEU A 186 -2.52 -5.51 19.13
C LEU A 186 -2.78 -6.66 20.12
N LYS A 187 -2.23 -6.61 21.35
CA LYS A 187 -2.57 -7.59 22.41
C LYS A 187 -4.03 -7.59 22.83
N SER A 188 -4.77 -6.53 22.52
CA SER A 188 -6.21 -6.43 22.82
C SER A 188 -7.08 -7.05 21.73
N LEU A 189 -6.48 -7.55 20.64
CA LEU A 189 -7.17 -8.28 19.59
C LEU A 189 -7.46 -9.70 20.03
N THR A 190 -8.63 -10.21 19.63
CA THR A 190 -8.92 -11.64 19.67
C THR A 190 -8.33 -12.31 18.41
N PHE A 191 -8.85 -12.00 17.23
CA PHE A 191 -8.41 -12.41 15.88
C PHE A 191 -9.47 -11.94 14.86
N ALA A 192 -9.17 -11.92 13.55
CA ALA A 192 -10.17 -11.59 12.53
C ALA A 192 -11.29 -12.67 12.47
N PRO A 193 -12.59 -12.30 12.45
CA PRO A 193 -13.65 -13.29 12.27
C PRO A 193 -13.49 -14.02 10.94
N SER A 194 -13.39 -15.36 10.99
CA SER A 194 -13.21 -16.19 9.80
C SER A 194 -14.51 -16.23 8.98
N VAL A 195 -14.39 -16.07 7.67
CA VAL A 195 -15.48 -16.32 6.71
C VAL A 195 -14.89 -17.14 5.57
N GLU A 196 -15.62 -18.17 5.13
CA GLU A 196 -15.21 -19.05 4.04
C GLU A 196 -15.03 -18.24 2.74
N PHE A 197 -13.94 -18.48 2.01
CA PHE A 197 -13.77 -17.88 0.68
C PHE A 197 -14.78 -18.53 -0.27
N SER A 198 -15.68 -17.75 -0.82
CA SER A 198 -16.51 -18.20 -1.95
C SER A 198 -15.77 -17.95 -3.26
N GLU A 199 -15.87 -18.90 -4.17
CA GLU A 199 -15.33 -18.74 -5.53
C GLU A 199 -16.07 -17.57 -6.21
N ALA A 200 -15.32 -16.65 -6.81
CA ALA A 200 -15.93 -15.62 -7.62
C ALA A 200 -16.66 -16.30 -8.79
N PRO A 201 -17.93 -15.94 -9.09
CA PRO A 201 -18.62 -16.52 -10.23
C PRO A 201 -17.78 -16.30 -11.50
N PRO A 202 -17.71 -17.28 -12.41
CA PRO A 202 -16.98 -17.14 -13.66
C PRO A 202 -17.49 -15.90 -14.41
N ALA A 203 -16.55 -15.08 -14.89
CA ALA A 203 -16.87 -13.88 -15.64
C ALA A 203 -17.73 -14.28 -16.85
N VAL A 204 -18.98 -13.82 -16.87
CA VAL A 204 -19.78 -13.82 -18.10
C VAL A 204 -19.01 -12.90 -19.06
N LEU A 205 -18.57 -13.45 -20.19
CA LEU A 205 -18.06 -12.65 -21.31
C LEU A 205 -19.16 -11.69 -21.71
N VAL A 206 -19.09 -10.47 -21.19
CA VAL A 206 -19.86 -9.34 -21.68
C VAL A 206 -19.34 -9.10 -23.10
N PRO A 207 -20.20 -9.07 -24.14
CA PRO A 207 -19.75 -8.63 -25.45
C PRO A 207 -19.08 -7.26 -25.29
N GLU A 208 -17.87 -7.09 -25.83
CA GLU A 208 -17.22 -5.78 -25.85
C GLU A 208 -18.20 -4.78 -26.48
N LEU A 209 -18.71 -3.86 -25.66
CA LEU A 209 -19.47 -2.72 -26.17
C LEU A 209 -18.43 -1.78 -26.79
N ASP A 210 -18.58 -1.50 -28.08
CA ASP A 210 -17.77 -0.51 -28.76
C ASP A 210 -18.04 0.86 -28.14
N GLU A 211 -17.07 1.37 -27.39
CA GLU A 211 -17.17 2.68 -26.72
C GLU A 211 -17.36 3.83 -27.70
N SER A 212 -17.13 3.62 -29.01
CA SER A 212 -17.35 4.64 -30.04
C SER A 212 -18.83 4.95 -30.32
N ASP A 213 -19.76 4.09 -29.90
CA ASP A 213 -21.21 4.30 -30.02
C ASP A 213 -21.83 5.01 -28.80
N LEU A 214 -21.05 5.31 -27.77
CA LEU A 214 -21.54 5.94 -26.54
C LEU A 214 -21.38 7.46 -26.57
N ASN A 215 -22.44 8.18 -26.19
CA ASN A 215 -22.38 9.64 -26.03
C ASN A 215 -21.55 10.00 -24.77
N PRO A 216 -20.42 10.71 -24.89
CA PRO A 216 -19.53 11.00 -23.76
C PRO A 216 -20.15 11.92 -22.69
N ASP A 217 -21.26 12.60 -22.99
CA ASP A 217 -21.95 13.49 -22.05
C ASP A 217 -23.06 12.77 -21.24
N GLU A 218 -23.35 11.50 -21.52
CA GLU A 218 -24.37 10.72 -20.80
C GLU A 218 -23.75 9.72 -19.81
N ARG A 219 -24.25 9.73 -18.56
CA ARG A 219 -23.86 8.73 -17.56
C ARG A 219 -24.82 7.54 -17.56
N TYR A 220 -24.42 6.42 -18.15
CA TYR A 220 -25.15 5.15 -18.09
C TYR A 220 -24.91 4.45 -16.74
N GLY A 221 -25.49 5.00 -15.67
CA GLY A 221 -25.41 4.40 -14.34
C GLY A 221 -26.27 3.14 -14.25
N GLY A 222 -25.66 1.96 -14.19
CA GLY A 222 -26.26 0.68 -13.76
C GLY A 222 -27.49 0.15 -14.53
N SER A 223 -28.07 0.92 -15.44
CA SER A 223 -29.33 0.62 -16.12
C SER A 223 -29.22 -0.39 -17.26
N LEU A 224 -27.99 -0.78 -17.63
CA LEU A 224 -27.71 -1.80 -18.66
C LEU A 224 -27.61 -3.22 -18.09
N GLY A 225 -27.55 -3.38 -16.76
CA GLY A 225 -27.58 -4.68 -16.10
C GLY A 225 -29.00 -5.06 -15.70
N GLN A 226 -29.75 -5.68 -16.60
CA GLN A 226 -30.99 -6.38 -16.19
C GLN A 226 -30.60 -7.71 -15.53
N ASP A 227 -30.52 -7.71 -14.20
CA ASP A 227 -30.34 -8.93 -13.42
C ASP A 227 -31.60 -9.81 -13.51
N SER A 228 -31.53 -10.90 -14.26
CA SER A 228 -32.53 -11.97 -14.21
C SER A 228 -31.98 -13.15 -13.43
N VAL A 229 -32.65 -13.49 -12.33
CA VAL A 229 -32.36 -14.65 -11.49
C VAL A 229 -32.61 -15.94 -12.28
N VAL A 230 -31.62 -16.82 -12.36
CA VAL A 230 -31.78 -18.17 -12.93
C VAL A 230 -31.48 -19.19 -11.83
N ILE A 231 -32.50 -19.93 -11.45
CA ILE A 231 -32.45 -21.03 -10.48
C ILE A 231 -31.89 -22.28 -11.18
N SER A 232 -30.99 -23.00 -10.52
CA SER A 232 -30.33 -24.19 -11.09
C SER A 232 -31.20 -25.44 -10.98
N LYS A 233 -31.05 -26.38 -11.91
CA LYS A 233 -31.84 -27.64 -12.00
C LYS A 233 -31.44 -28.72 -10.97
N GLU A 234 -30.56 -28.38 -10.03
CA GLU A 234 -30.07 -29.32 -9.00
C GLU A 234 -30.65 -29.04 -7.62
N GLU A 235 -31.56 -28.06 -7.50
CA GLU A 235 -32.39 -27.87 -6.31
C GLU A 235 -33.48 -28.95 -6.23
N PHE A 236 -33.20 -30.03 -5.52
CA PHE A 236 -34.26 -30.82 -4.90
C PHE A 236 -34.55 -30.23 -3.52
N TYR A 237 -35.68 -29.52 -3.41
CA TYR A 237 -36.26 -29.20 -2.12
C TYR A 237 -37.10 -30.39 -1.66
N ASP A 238 -36.82 -30.90 -0.45
CA ASP A 238 -37.86 -31.40 0.47
C ASP A 238 -38.19 -30.29 1.48
#